data_AF-A0A2T2XD89-F1
#
_entry.id   AF-A0A2T2XD89-F1
#
_cell.length_a   1.000
_cell.length_b   1.000
_cell.length_c   1.000
_cell.angle_alpha   90.00
_cell.angle_beta   90.00
_cell.angle_gamma   90.00
#
_symmetry.space_group_name_H-M   'P 1'
#
loop_
_entity.id
_entity.type
_entity.pdbx_description
1 polymer ?
#
loop_
_entity_poly.entity_id
_entity_poly.type
_entity_poly.pdbx_seq_one_letter_code
_entity_poly.pdbx_strand_id
1 'polypeptide(L)'
;MAKTFIALGSNLGQRERYLRDALRFLAQDNIILGVSPIYQTAPVEGPDQGEYLNQVVMLQTEWAPFELLKFCQSVELSAGRVREVRFGPRTLDLDILLYDDHHYATRDLTLPHPRMTRRRFVLEPLKDIVPGLVVPGGKSITECLAEVESQSVIRWVSDGPPLDDDLLDALSHGRPNLLAIAAVDSTNLEMRRLWGSGQARHGSVIVSEEQTGGRGRLGRQWMSPKGTGVYFSQLVVPDRDLDPLLGFAVAVALSETIAALTGMDPGIKWPNDGVIGGRKYAGILVEAGTIPRPYAIIGLGINVHGSLTDRVPTATTIDESSVGHCPIDRVLLLDQLMKRLDHWIKIWADNGSDKILDAWRHFDVLSGKSIQIWQGDAVVLQGIAVGVDEAGHLLVETPDAQLTPVAAGEVSVRLANGQYAPVSR
;
A
#
# COMPACT_ATOMS: atom_id res chain seq x y z
N MET A 1 5.00 12.55 16.25
CA MET A 1 5.06 11.08 16.04
C MET A 1 6.51 10.66 15.96
N ALA A 2 6.89 9.67 16.75
CA ALA A 2 8.21 9.05 16.73
C ALA A 2 8.26 7.96 15.67
N LYS A 3 9.41 7.78 15.00
CA LYS A 3 9.68 6.66 14.10
C LYS A 3 10.28 5.51 14.90
N THR A 4 9.74 4.30 14.74
CA THR A 4 10.22 3.11 15.46
C THR A 4 10.26 1.91 14.53
N PHE A 5 11.12 0.95 14.86
CA PHE A 5 11.30 -0.30 14.15
C PHE A 5 11.01 -1.46 15.10
N ILE A 6 10.17 -2.40 14.70
CA ILE A 6 9.78 -3.55 15.52
C ILE A 6 10.05 -4.82 14.73
N ALA A 7 10.82 -5.75 15.32
CA ALA A 7 10.97 -7.10 14.79
C ALA A 7 9.83 -7.98 15.29
N LEU A 8 9.29 -8.77 14.38
CA LEU A 8 8.27 -9.78 14.60
C LEU A 8 8.90 -11.17 14.40
N GLY A 9 8.60 -12.13 15.25
CA GLY A 9 9.11 -13.50 15.15
C GLY A 9 8.09 -14.55 15.57
N SER A 10 7.97 -15.65 14.82
CA SER A 10 7.07 -16.77 15.14
C SER A 10 7.64 -18.11 14.68
N ASN A 11 7.61 -19.14 15.54
CA ASN A 11 8.01 -20.50 15.17
C ASN A 11 7.05 -21.62 15.60
N LEU A 12 5.87 -21.27 16.14
CA LEU A 12 4.85 -22.22 16.56
C LEU A 12 3.52 -21.94 15.83
N GLY A 13 2.81 -22.99 15.45
CA GLY A 13 1.44 -22.90 14.93
C GLY A 13 1.33 -22.20 13.58
N GLN A 14 0.34 -21.31 13.43
CA GLN A 14 0.06 -20.57 12.20
C GLN A 14 1.00 -19.36 12.06
N ARG A 15 2.31 -19.63 11.92
CA ARG A 15 3.39 -18.62 12.00
C ARG A 15 3.13 -17.35 11.20
N GLU A 16 2.75 -17.50 9.93
CA GLU A 16 2.48 -16.37 9.03
C GLU A 16 1.26 -15.55 9.48
N ARG A 17 0.19 -16.24 9.93
CA ARG A 17 -1.00 -15.57 10.47
C ARG A 17 -0.64 -14.74 11.70
N TYR A 18 0.21 -15.25 12.59
CA TYR A 18 0.63 -14.48 13.76
C TYR A 18 1.40 -13.20 13.40
N LEU A 19 2.31 -13.25 12.43
CA LEU A 19 3.01 -12.05 11.94
C LEU A 19 2.02 -11.05 11.34
N ARG A 20 1.09 -11.54 10.53
CA ARG A 20 0.06 -10.74 9.86
C ARG A 20 -0.87 -10.05 10.85
N ASP A 21 -1.38 -10.79 11.83
CA ASP A 21 -2.26 -10.25 12.87
C ASP A 21 -1.51 -9.22 13.73
N ALA A 22 -0.22 -9.45 14.03
CA ALA A 22 0.63 -8.47 14.72
C ALA A 22 0.76 -7.16 13.94
N LEU A 23 1.00 -7.22 12.62
CA LEU A 23 1.04 -6.04 11.75
C LEU A 23 -0.29 -5.29 11.77
N ARG A 24 -1.42 -6.02 11.72
CA ARG A 24 -2.76 -5.41 11.76
C ARG A 24 -3.00 -4.70 13.09
N PHE A 25 -2.67 -5.32 14.22
CA PHE A 25 -2.79 -4.67 15.52
C PHE A 25 -1.91 -3.43 15.63
N LEU A 26 -0.65 -3.50 15.20
CA LEU A 26 0.23 -2.33 15.17
C LEU A 26 -0.33 -1.24 14.26
N ALA A 27 -0.89 -1.60 13.11
CA ALA A 27 -1.45 -0.65 12.16
C ALA A 27 -2.67 0.12 12.69
N GLN A 28 -3.43 -0.42 13.67
CA GLN A 28 -4.66 0.21 14.18
C GLN A 28 -4.44 1.65 14.65
N ASP A 29 -3.45 1.87 15.50
CA ASP A 29 -3.15 3.18 16.12
C ASP A 29 -1.89 3.85 15.56
N ASN A 30 -1.26 3.26 14.55
CA ASN A 30 0.01 3.73 14.01
C ASN A 30 0.01 3.84 12.49
N ILE A 31 0.89 4.69 11.95
CA ILE A 31 1.11 4.81 10.52
C ILE A 31 2.25 3.87 10.13
N ILE A 32 1.97 2.87 9.31
CA ILE A 32 3.03 1.99 8.78
C ILE A 32 3.80 2.75 7.70
N LEU A 33 5.12 2.78 7.84
CA LEU A 33 6.03 3.45 6.91
C LEU A 33 6.86 2.48 6.07
N GLY A 34 6.92 1.21 6.46
CA GLY A 34 7.76 0.19 5.84
C GLY A 34 7.49 -1.18 6.43
N VAL A 35 7.34 -2.20 5.60
CA VAL A 35 7.25 -3.61 6.05
C VAL A 35 8.23 -4.43 5.24
N SER A 36 9.07 -5.22 5.90
CA SER A 36 10.00 -6.10 5.19
C SER A 36 9.27 -7.33 4.62
N PRO A 37 9.89 -8.05 3.67
CA PRO A 37 9.59 -9.44 3.42
C PRO A 37 9.63 -10.29 4.69
N ILE A 38 8.96 -11.45 4.64
CA ILE A 38 9.10 -12.49 5.67
C ILE A 38 10.36 -13.31 5.40
N TYR A 39 11.12 -13.61 6.45
CA TYR A 39 12.36 -14.38 6.41
C TYR A 39 12.25 -15.63 7.27
N GLN A 40 12.55 -16.80 6.69
CA GLN A 40 12.68 -18.06 7.41
C GLN A 40 14.12 -18.30 7.87
N THR A 41 14.28 -18.70 9.14
CA THR A 41 15.59 -18.97 9.74
C THR A 41 15.54 -20.14 10.71
N ALA A 42 16.65 -20.87 10.83
CA ALA A 42 16.86 -21.76 11.97
C ALA A 42 16.92 -20.94 13.28
N PRO A 43 16.59 -21.54 14.45
CA PRO A 43 16.80 -20.91 15.74
C PRO A 43 18.28 -20.57 15.98
N VAL A 44 18.57 -19.34 16.40
CA VAL A 44 19.95 -18.92 16.68
C VAL A 44 20.42 -19.39 18.06
N GLU A 45 19.51 -19.48 19.03
CA GLU A 45 19.75 -19.86 20.43
C GLU A 45 18.54 -20.64 20.97
N GLY A 46 18.76 -21.50 21.97
CA GLY A 46 17.68 -22.20 22.70
C GLY A 46 17.62 -23.71 22.46
N PRO A 47 16.57 -24.39 22.94
CA PRO A 47 16.36 -25.82 22.71
C PRO A 47 16.08 -26.12 21.23
N ASP A 48 16.13 -27.40 20.88
CA ASP A 48 15.70 -27.87 19.55
C ASP A 48 14.24 -27.48 19.31
N GLN A 49 13.99 -26.76 18.23
CA GLN A 49 12.71 -26.13 17.92
C GLN A 49 12.60 -25.81 16.42
N GLY A 50 11.38 -25.64 15.95
CA GLY A 50 11.10 -25.33 14.54
C GLY A 50 11.67 -23.98 14.09
N GLU A 51 11.77 -23.83 12.77
CA GLU A 51 12.25 -22.61 12.12
C GLU A 51 11.33 -21.41 12.40
N TYR A 52 11.95 -20.25 12.57
CA TYR A 52 11.27 -18.97 12.75
C TYR A 52 10.92 -18.36 11.41
N LEU A 53 9.73 -17.77 11.33
CA LEU A 53 9.44 -16.68 10.41
C LEU A 53 9.70 -15.36 11.13
N ASN A 54 10.43 -14.45 10.48
CA ASN A 54 10.84 -13.16 11.01
C ASN A 54 10.46 -12.05 10.03
N GLN A 55 10.08 -10.89 10.55
CA GLN A 55 9.73 -9.71 9.76
C GLN A 55 10.07 -8.45 10.54
N VAL A 56 10.33 -7.32 9.87
CA VAL A 56 10.47 -6.02 10.52
C VAL A 56 9.40 -5.08 9.99
N VAL A 57 8.86 -4.24 10.87
CA VAL A 57 7.99 -3.14 10.51
C VAL A 57 8.58 -1.82 11.01
N MET A 58 8.60 -0.82 10.14
CA MET A 58 8.87 0.57 10.46
C MET A 58 7.52 1.30 10.54
N LEU A 59 7.28 1.99 11.65
CA LEU A 59 6.03 2.73 11.86
C LEU A 59 6.27 4.08 12.54
N GLN A 60 5.29 4.96 12.41
CA GLN A 60 5.17 6.23 13.12
C GLN A 60 4.09 6.10 14.19
N THR A 61 4.45 6.43 15.44
CA THR A 61 3.58 6.28 16.61
C THR A 61 3.54 7.55 17.45
N GLU A 62 2.45 7.77 18.17
CA GLU A 62 2.35 8.77 19.24
C GLU A 62 2.63 8.19 20.63
N TRP A 63 2.69 6.87 20.76
CA TRP A 63 2.93 6.20 22.04
C TRP A 63 4.35 6.36 22.51
N ALA A 64 4.52 6.62 23.80
CA ALA A 64 5.84 6.57 24.43
C ALA A 64 6.42 5.14 24.37
N PRO A 65 7.75 4.95 24.41
CA PRO A 65 8.38 3.64 24.25
C PRO A 65 7.86 2.55 25.20
N PHE A 66 7.56 2.91 26.46
CA PHE A 66 7.01 1.97 27.44
C PHE A 66 5.54 1.63 27.20
N GLU A 67 4.77 2.53 26.61
CA GLU A 67 3.38 2.26 26.20
C GLU A 67 3.38 1.33 25.00
N LEU A 68 4.25 1.58 24.01
CA LEU A 68 4.47 0.70 22.88
C LEU A 68 4.93 -0.69 23.33
N LEU A 69 5.86 -0.78 24.29
CA LEU A 69 6.30 -2.07 24.85
C LEU A 69 5.14 -2.85 25.46
N LYS A 70 4.30 -2.19 26.27
CA LYS A 70 3.11 -2.83 26.86
C LYS A 70 2.13 -3.31 25.79
N PHE A 71 1.95 -2.53 24.74
CA PHE A 71 1.12 -2.93 23.61
C PHE A 71 1.67 -4.17 22.92
N CYS A 72 2.96 -4.19 22.58
CA CYS A 72 3.62 -5.35 21.99
C CYS A 72 3.43 -6.61 22.85
N GLN A 73 3.62 -6.50 24.17
CA GLN A 73 3.39 -7.61 25.10
C GLN A 73 1.92 -8.08 25.13
N SER A 74 0.97 -7.16 24.96
CA SER A 74 -0.46 -7.51 24.89
C SER A 74 -0.81 -8.27 23.61
N VAL A 75 -0.20 -7.90 22.48
CA VAL A 75 -0.35 -8.58 21.19
C VAL A 75 0.21 -10.01 21.28
N GLU A 76 1.38 -10.17 21.88
CA GLU A 76 1.98 -11.49 22.14
C GLU A 76 1.09 -12.38 23.02
N LEU A 77 0.52 -11.81 24.09
CA LEU A 77 -0.37 -12.53 24.99
C LEU A 77 -1.63 -13.01 24.27
N SER A 78 -2.24 -12.14 23.44
CA SER A 78 -3.39 -12.48 22.61
C SER A 78 -3.08 -13.56 21.57
N ALA A 79 -1.83 -13.65 21.10
CA ALA A 79 -1.34 -14.73 20.25
C ALA A 79 -1.01 -16.02 21.03
N GLY A 80 -1.25 -16.08 22.34
CA GLY A 80 -1.02 -17.25 23.17
C GLY A 80 0.44 -17.46 23.59
N ARG A 81 1.26 -16.40 23.63
CA ARG A 81 2.66 -16.52 24.07
C ARG A 81 2.76 -16.97 25.52
N VAL A 82 3.47 -18.08 25.76
CA VAL A 82 3.83 -18.56 27.11
C VAL A 82 5.34 -18.49 27.31
N ARG A 83 5.80 -18.04 28.49
CA ARG A 83 7.23 -17.86 28.82
C ARG A 83 7.72 -18.92 29.81
N GLU A 84 7.73 -20.19 29.40
CA GLU A 84 8.19 -21.31 30.26
C GLU A 84 9.70 -21.57 30.15
N VAL A 85 10.27 -21.48 28.94
CA VAL A 85 11.68 -21.78 28.66
C VAL A 85 12.37 -20.56 28.05
N ARG A 86 13.53 -20.19 28.59
CA ARG A 86 14.35 -19.11 28.02
C ARG A 86 14.77 -19.47 26.59
N PHE A 87 14.44 -18.60 25.63
CA PHE A 87 14.65 -18.83 24.19
C PHE A 87 13.89 -20.03 23.60
N GLY A 88 12.83 -20.49 24.27
CA GLY A 88 11.97 -21.55 23.78
C GLY A 88 11.12 -21.15 22.56
N PRO A 89 10.37 -22.12 22.02
CA PRO A 89 9.40 -21.88 20.95
C PRO A 89 8.29 -20.92 21.41
N ARG A 90 7.77 -20.12 20.48
CA ARG A 90 6.77 -19.08 20.74
C ARG A 90 5.84 -18.89 19.56
N THR A 91 4.57 -18.62 19.85
CA THR A 91 3.57 -18.25 18.84
C THR A 91 3.88 -16.91 18.20
N LEU A 92 4.32 -15.92 18.98
CA LEU A 92 4.66 -14.58 18.50
C LEU A 92 5.62 -13.88 19.48
N ASP A 93 6.49 -13.03 18.94
CA ASP A 93 7.48 -12.21 19.65
C ASP A 93 7.62 -10.86 18.95
N LEU A 94 7.49 -9.76 19.70
CA LEU A 94 7.61 -8.39 19.23
C LEU A 94 8.75 -7.69 19.98
N ASP A 95 9.86 -7.43 19.29
CA ASP A 95 11.02 -6.74 19.84
C ASP A 95 11.13 -5.32 19.24
N ILE A 96 11.01 -4.28 20.06
CA ILE A 96 11.30 -2.90 19.63
C ILE A 96 12.81 -2.77 19.41
N LEU A 97 13.23 -2.42 18.20
CA LEU A 97 14.63 -2.35 17.77
C LEU A 97 15.23 -0.96 17.98
N LEU A 98 14.53 0.06 17.50
CA LEU A 98 14.95 1.46 17.46
C LEU A 98 13.73 2.35 17.71
N TYR A 99 13.93 3.51 18.34
CA TYR A 99 12.88 4.49 18.59
C TYR A 99 13.49 5.90 18.48
N ASP A 100 13.23 6.56 17.35
CA ASP A 100 13.99 7.70 16.85
C ASP A 100 15.51 7.49 17.07
N ASP A 101 16.21 8.54 17.51
CA ASP A 101 17.63 8.49 17.91
C ASP A 101 17.80 8.28 19.43
N HIS A 102 16.73 7.90 20.13
CA HIS A 102 16.72 7.80 21.58
C HIS A 102 17.41 6.54 22.09
N HIS A 103 18.16 6.71 23.18
CA HIS A 103 18.77 5.62 23.92
C HIS A 103 18.04 5.41 25.25
N TYR A 104 17.63 4.17 25.51
CA TYR A 104 17.01 3.75 26.76
C TYR A 104 17.82 2.60 27.34
N ALA A 105 18.14 2.68 28.62
CA ALA A 105 18.85 1.64 29.34
C ALA A 105 18.18 1.42 30.69
N THR A 106 17.02 0.78 30.67
CA THR A 106 16.26 0.41 31.87
C THR A 106 16.22 -1.10 32.04
N ARG A 107 15.76 -1.57 33.20
CA ARG A 107 15.57 -3.01 33.46
C ARG A 107 14.61 -3.66 32.46
N ASP A 108 13.56 -2.94 32.08
CA ASP A 108 12.45 -3.49 31.31
C ASP A 108 12.54 -3.17 29.81
N LEU A 109 13.27 -2.12 29.43
CA LEU A 109 13.48 -1.70 28.04
C LEU A 109 14.90 -1.19 27.82
N THR A 110 15.60 -1.81 26.86
CA THR A 110 16.90 -1.34 26.35
C THR A 110 16.78 -1.04 24.86
N LEU A 111 17.04 0.21 24.48
CA LEU A 111 17.03 0.69 23.10
C LEU A 111 18.31 1.48 22.80
N PRO A 112 18.93 1.30 21.62
CA PRO A 112 18.65 0.27 20.61
C PRO A 112 18.68 -1.15 21.16
N HIS A 113 17.93 -2.06 20.54
CA HIS A 113 17.87 -3.42 21.02
C HIS A 113 19.28 -4.04 21.03
N PRO A 114 19.78 -4.56 22.17
CA PRO A 114 21.20 -4.81 22.39
C PRO A 114 21.80 -5.89 21.48
N ARG A 115 20.95 -6.72 20.85
CA ARG A 115 21.38 -7.80 19.94
C ARG A 115 21.02 -7.55 18.48
N MET A 116 20.41 -6.42 18.13
CA MET A 116 19.91 -6.21 16.75
C MET A 116 21.03 -6.29 15.70
N THR A 117 22.22 -5.78 16.02
CA THR A 117 23.38 -5.76 15.12
C THR A 117 24.08 -7.11 14.98
N ARG A 118 23.68 -8.12 15.75
CA ARG A 118 24.27 -9.46 15.77
C ARG A 118 23.35 -10.53 15.16
N ARG A 119 22.23 -10.10 14.58
CA ARG A 119 21.16 -10.99 14.10
C ARG A 119 20.86 -10.69 12.65
N ARG A 120 21.29 -11.59 11.76
CA ARG A 120 21.06 -11.42 10.32
C ARG A 120 19.58 -11.35 9.97
N PHE A 121 18.75 -12.11 10.69
CA PHE A 121 17.29 -12.12 10.56
C PHE A 121 16.59 -10.83 10.99
N VAL A 122 17.32 -9.90 11.62
CA VAL A 122 16.88 -8.53 11.89
C VAL A 122 17.47 -7.57 10.86
N LEU A 123 18.75 -7.74 10.53
CA LEU A 123 19.49 -6.83 9.65
C LEU A 123 19.05 -6.91 8.18
N GLU A 124 18.79 -8.10 7.63
CA GLU A 124 18.29 -8.24 6.25
C GLU A 124 16.92 -7.56 6.08
N PRO A 125 15.91 -7.83 6.92
CA PRO A 125 14.65 -7.12 6.80
C PRO A 125 14.75 -5.62 7.08
N LEU A 126 15.66 -5.15 7.95
CA LEU A 126 15.95 -3.72 8.08
C LEU A 126 16.54 -3.11 6.80
N LYS A 127 17.46 -3.83 6.14
CA LYS A 127 18.06 -3.40 4.87
C LYS A 127 17.02 -3.27 3.77
N ASP A 128 16.04 -4.16 3.72
CA ASP A 128 14.96 -4.07 2.73
C ASP A 128 14.10 -2.82 2.93
N ILE A 129 13.85 -2.41 4.17
CA ILE A 129 13.02 -1.23 4.46
C ILE A 129 13.83 0.06 4.31
N VAL A 130 15.05 0.09 4.84
CA VAL A 130 15.93 1.27 4.84
C VAL A 130 17.37 0.83 4.53
N PRO A 131 17.74 0.67 3.24
CA PRO A 131 19.06 0.18 2.84
C PRO A 131 20.23 1.01 3.38
N GLY A 132 20.02 2.32 3.52
CA GLY A 132 21.00 3.30 4.01
C GLY A 132 20.98 3.51 5.53
N LEU A 133 20.27 2.68 6.30
CA LEU A 133 20.18 2.85 7.74
C LEU A 133 21.56 2.72 8.41
N VAL A 134 21.89 3.71 9.24
CA VAL A 134 23.04 3.69 10.14
C VAL A 134 22.54 3.41 11.53
N VAL A 135 22.99 2.31 12.14
CA VAL A 135 22.59 1.95 13.50
C VAL A 135 23.38 2.78 14.52
N PRO A 136 22.83 3.01 15.73
CA PRO A 136 23.58 3.73 16.75
C PRO A 136 24.89 3.03 17.08
N GLY A 137 25.97 3.81 17.15
CA GLY A 137 27.35 3.33 17.07
C GLY A 137 28.03 3.60 15.72
N GLY A 138 27.29 4.13 14.73
CA GLY A 138 27.84 4.70 13.50
C GLY A 138 28.10 3.69 12.37
N LYS A 139 27.80 2.41 12.59
CA LYS A 139 27.90 1.37 11.55
C LYS A 139 26.66 1.37 10.66
N SER A 140 26.85 1.21 9.36
CA SER A 140 25.76 0.94 8.43
C SER A 140 25.22 -0.48 8.60
N ILE A 141 23.96 -0.71 8.20
CA ILE A 141 23.37 -2.06 8.15
C ILE A 141 24.22 -3.01 7.28
N THR A 142 24.80 -2.52 6.19
CA THR A 142 25.68 -3.31 5.31
C THR A 142 26.94 -3.79 6.03
N GLU A 143 27.58 -2.93 6.83
CA GLU A 143 28.73 -3.32 7.65
C GLU A 143 28.34 -4.34 8.73
N CYS A 144 27.19 -4.14 9.41
CA CYS A 144 26.69 -5.13 10.37
C CYS A 144 26.38 -6.49 9.73
N LEU A 145 25.84 -6.51 8.50
CA LEU A 145 25.54 -7.75 7.77
C LEU A 145 26.79 -8.57 7.44
N ALA A 146 27.91 -7.90 7.16
CA ALA A 146 29.19 -8.57 6.93
C ALA A 146 29.70 -9.30 8.18
N GLU A 147 29.40 -8.79 9.38
CA GLU A 147 29.80 -9.41 10.65
C GLU A 147 28.98 -10.65 11.02
N VAL A 148 27.85 -10.88 10.34
CA VAL A 148 26.94 -12.02 10.58
C VAL A 148 26.69 -12.86 9.33
N GLU A 149 27.67 -12.88 8.42
CA GLU A 149 27.57 -13.59 7.13
C GLU A 149 27.31 -15.09 7.27
N SER A 150 27.78 -15.71 8.35
CA SER A 150 27.61 -17.14 8.60
C SER A 150 26.17 -17.54 8.97
N GLN A 151 25.28 -16.59 9.27
CA GLN A 151 23.88 -16.89 9.61
C GLN A 151 23.07 -17.07 8.33
N SER A 152 22.35 -18.19 8.20
CA SER A 152 21.47 -18.42 7.06
C SER A 152 20.10 -17.77 7.28
N VAL A 153 19.61 -17.08 6.25
CA VAL A 153 18.28 -16.47 6.20
C VAL A 153 17.73 -16.63 4.79
N ILE A 154 16.49 -17.10 4.68
CA ILE A 154 15.86 -17.41 3.39
C ILE A 154 14.57 -16.59 3.31
N ARG A 155 14.26 -15.99 2.17
CA ARG A 155 12.97 -15.30 1.98
C ARG A 155 11.84 -16.33 1.97
N TRP A 156 10.80 -16.08 2.75
CA TRP A 156 9.58 -16.86 2.81
C TRP A 156 8.58 -16.34 1.78
N VAL A 157 8.05 -17.23 0.95
CA VAL A 157 7.02 -16.92 -0.05
C VAL A 157 5.76 -17.65 0.35
N SER A 158 4.62 -16.96 0.37
CA SER A 158 3.30 -17.55 0.56
C SER A 158 2.35 -17.13 -0.57
N ASP A 159 1.19 -17.76 -0.69
CA ASP A 159 0.20 -17.39 -1.70
C ASP A 159 -0.76 -16.27 -1.22
N GLY A 160 -0.57 -15.75 0.02
CA GLY A 160 -1.49 -14.81 0.67
C GLY A 160 -2.85 -15.44 1.03
N PRO A 161 -3.57 -14.90 2.04
CA PRO A 161 -4.89 -15.42 2.40
C PRO A 161 -5.99 -14.86 1.48
N PRO A 162 -7.16 -15.54 1.39
CA PRO A 162 -8.38 -14.86 0.97
C PRO A 162 -8.72 -13.69 1.94
N LEU A 163 -9.40 -12.67 1.44
CA LEU A 163 -10.30 -11.80 2.20
C LEU A 163 -11.50 -12.67 2.61
N ASP A 164 -11.31 -13.46 3.67
CA ASP A 164 -12.36 -14.30 4.26
C ASP A 164 -13.19 -13.53 5.30
N ASP A 165 -14.30 -14.14 5.73
CA ASP A 165 -15.28 -13.52 6.64
C ASP A 165 -14.64 -13.06 7.96
N ASP A 166 -13.65 -13.79 8.49
CA ASP A 166 -12.91 -13.42 9.71
C ASP A 166 -12.08 -12.14 9.51
N LEU A 167 -11.42 -12.00 8.35
CA LEU A 167 -10.68 -10.80 7.96
C LEU A 167 -11.60 -9.59 7.78
N LEU A 168 -12.77 -9.82 7.21
CA LEU A 168 -13.77 -8.79 6.93
C LEU A 168 -14.44 -8.30 8.21
N ASP A 169 -14.70 -9.20 9.16
CA ASP A 169 -15.12 -8.86 10.51
C ASP A 169 -14.05 -7.99 11.20
N ALA A 170 -12.78 -8.38 11.15
CA ALA A 170 -11.70 -7.60 11.77
C ALA A 170 -11.61 -6.15 11.23
N LEU A 171 -11.81 -5.94 9.92
CA LEU A 171 -11.88 -4.61 9.31
C LEU A 171 -13.15 -3.83 9.72
N SER A 172 -14.28 -4.52 9.84
CA SER A 172 -15.58 -3.93 10.19
C SER A 172 -15.65 -3.48 11.66
N HIS A 173 -14.95 -4.16 12.58
CA HIS A 173 -14.88 -3.78 13.99
C HIS A 173 -14.32 -2.36 14.21
N GLY A 174 -13.45 -1.89 13.31
CA GLY A 174 -12.92 -0.51 13.32
C GLY A 174 -13.67 0.48 12.42
N ARG A 175 -14.51 -0.01 11.50
CA ARG A 175 -15.27 0.81 10.53
C ARG A 175 -16.69 0.27 10.37
N PRO A 176 -17.68 0.77 11.12
CA PRO A 176 -19.06 0.27 11.06
C PRO A 176 -19.77 0.54 9.72
N ASN A 177 -19.14 1.27 8.80
CA ASN A 177 -19.67 1.55 7.46
C ASN A 177 -18.97 0.77 6.34
N LEU A 178 -18.15 -0.23 6.69
CA LEU A 178 -17.51 -1.13 5.74
C LEU A 178 -18.43 -2.32 5.47
N LEU A 179 -18.71 -2.57 4.20
CA LEU A 179 -19.45 -3.73 3.73
C LEU A 179 -18.53 -4.58 2.86
N ALA A 180 -18.41 -5.85 3.22
CA ALA A 180 -17.65 -6.80 2.42
C ALA A 180 -18.61 -7.74 1.68
N ILE A 181 -18.36 -7.93 0.39
CA ILE A 181 -19.21 -8.74 -0.48
C ILE A 181 -18.33 -9.74 -1.22
N ALA A 182 -18.56 -11.03 -1.04
CA ALA A 182 -17.74 -12.07 -1.66
C ALA A 182 -17.67 -11.94 -3.20
N ALA A 183 -18.81 -11.67 -3.85
CA ALA A 183 -18.85 -11.39 -5.28
C ALA A 183 -19.97 -10.40 -5.59
N VAL A 184 -19.68 -9.42 -6.46
CA VAL A 184 -20.62 -8.39 -6.89
C VAL A 184 -20.46 -8.13 -8.39
N ASP A 185 -21.41 -7.45 -9.04
CA ASP A 185 -21.19 -7.03 -10.42
C ASP A 185 -20.18 -5.88 -10.49
N SER A 186 -20.38 -4.82 -9.72
CA SER A 186 -19.41 -3.76 -9.52
C SER A 186 -19.60 -3.11 -8.16
N THR A 187 -18.51 -2.98 -7.41
CA THR A 187 -18.44 -2.24 -6.13
C THR A 187 -18.99 -0.81 -6.27
N ASN A 188 -18.67 -0.11 -7.36
CA ASN A 188 -19.21 1.23 -7.64
C ASN A 188 -20.73 1.21 -7.87
N LEU A 189 -21.22 0.23 -8.64
CA LEU A 189 -22.65 0.11 -8.93
C LEU A 189 -23.44 -0.24 -7.68
N GLU A 190 -22.90 -1.14 -6.85
CA GLU A 190 -23.49 -1.50 -5.57
C GLU A 190 -23.51 -0.31 -4.61
N MET A 191 -22.42 0.45 -4.52
CA MET A 191 -22.39 1.68 -3.73
C MET A 191 -23.47 2.67 -4.19
N ARG A 192 -23.70 2.79 -5.50
CA ARG A 192 -24.78 3.62 -6.05
C ARG A 192 -26.17 3.11 -5.64
N ARG A 193 -26.40 1.79 -5.60
CA ARG A 193 -27.66 1.18 -5.13
C ARG A 193 -27.88 1.45 -3.64
N LEU A 194 -26.85 1.26 -2.81
CA LEU A 194 -26.94 1.51 -1.38
C LEU A 194 -27.14 3.01 -1.07
N TRP A 195 -26.48 3.89 -1.81
CA TRP A 195 -26.71 5.33 -1.70
C TRP A 195 -28.14 5.72 -2.11
N GLY A 196 -28.61 5.23 -3.25
CA GLY A 196 -29.96 5.52 -3.75
C GLY A 196 -31.10 5.00 -2.86
N SER A 197 -30.84 3.93 -2.09
CA SER A 197 -31.78 3.38 -1.12
C SER A 197 -31.63 3.94 0.30
N GLY A 198 -30.67 4.86 0.54
CA GLY A 198 -30.41 5.46 1.84
C GLY A 198 -29.67 4.58 2.85
N GLN A 199 -29.11 3.45 2.40
CA GLN A 199 -28.34 2.51 3.23
C GLN A 199 -26.86 2.92 3.37
N ALA A 200 -26.30 3.63 2.39
CA ALA A 200 -24.95 4.17 2.45
C ALA A 200 -24.96 5.64 2.91
N ARG A 201 -23.85 6.07 3.52
CA ARG A 201 -23.61 7.46 3.94
C ARG A 201 -22.18 7.87 3.59
N HIS A 202 -21.86 9.15 3.77
CA HIS A 202 -20.47 9.62 3.62
C HIS A 202 -19.50 8.69 4.38
N GLY A 203 -18.44 8.25 3.71
CA GLY A 203 -17.43 7.35 4.26
C GLY A 203 -17.82 5.87 4.25
N SER A 204 -18.99 5.50 3.72
CA SER A 204 -19.32 4.09 3.44
C SER A 204 -18.31 3.49 2.46
N VAL A 205 -17.91 2.25 2.74
CA VAL A 205 -16.92 1.50 1.97
C VAL A 205 -17.53 0.17 1.56
N ILE A 206 -17.29 -0.24 0.31
CA ILE A 206 -17.52 -1.62 -0.15
C ILE A 206 -16.19 -2.22 -0.55
N VAL A 207 -15.93 -3.44 -0.10
CA VAL A 207 -14.83 -4.27 -0.59
C VAL A 207 -15.40 -5.55 -1.17
N SER A 208 -14.80 -6.05 -2.25
CA SER A 208 -15.18 -7.33 -2.82
C SER A 208 -13.98 -8.20 -3.18
N GLU A 209 -14.18 -9.51 -3.06
CA GLU A 209 -13.23 -10.52 -3.55
C GLU A 209 -13.30 -10.71 -5.05
N GLU A 210 -14.45 -10.48 -5.67
CA GLU A 210 -14.65 -10.73 -7.10
C GLU A 210 -15.66 -9.73 -7.67
N GLN A 211 -15.35 -9.19 -8.86
CA GLN A 211 -16.35 -8.47 -9.65
C GLN A 211 -16.62 -9.17 -10.97
N THR A 212 -17.88 -9.52 -11.21
CA THR A 212 -18.31 -10.16 -12.47
C THR A 212 -18.48 -9.16 -13.62
N GLY A 213 -18.63 -7.87 -13.30
CA GLY A 213 -18.82 -6.77 -14.24
C GLY A 213 -18.02 -5.52 -13.87
N GLY A 214 -16.79 -5.70 -13.36
CA GLY A 214 -15.91 -4.59 -12.96
C GLY A 214 -15.77 -3.54 -14.06
N ARG A 215 -15.79 -2.26 -13.67
CA ARG A 215 -15.88 -1.12 -14.61
C ARG A 215 -14.63 -0.27 -14.60
N GLY A 216 -14.23 0.19 -15.79
CA GLY A 216 -13.23 1.22 -16.02
C GLY A 216 -13.84 2.46 -16.68
N ARG A 217 -12.97 3.44 -16.97
CA ARG A 217 -13.36 4.64 -17.74
C ARG A 217 -13.84 4.25 -19.14
N LEU A 218 -14.65 5.12 -19.75
CA LEU A 218 -15.14 4.97 -21.13
C LEU A 218 -15.85 3.64 -21.40
N GLY A 219 -16.47 3.04 -20.37
CA GLY A 219 -17.23 1.78 -20.50
C GLY A 219 -16.38 0.51 -20.56
N ARG A 220 -15.08 0.59 -20.32
CA ARG A 220 -14.18 -0.58 -20.31
C ARG A 220 -14.46 -1.51 -19.13
N GLN A 221 -14.03 -2.75 -19.26
CA GLN A 221 -14.10 -3.73 -18.19
C GLN A 221 -12.80 -3.77 -17.38
N TRP A 222 -12.92 -3.88 -16.06
CA TRP A 222 -11.81 -4.16 -15.15
C TRP A 222 -11.87 -5.62 -14.70
N MET A 223 -10.86 -6.42 -15.05
CA MET A 223 -10.80 -7.81 -14.63
C MET A 223 -10.59 -7.89 -13.11
N SER A 224 -11.49 -8.62 -12.45
CA SER A 224 -11.52 -8.67 -10.99
C SER A 224 -11.65 -10.11 -10.45
N PRO A 225 -10.72 -11.02 -10.76
CA PRO A 225 -10.83 -12.41 -10.32
C PRO A 225 -10.63 -12.56 -8.81
N LYS A 226 -11.34 -13.53 -8.24
CA LYS A 226 -11.27 -13.91 -6.82
C LYS A 226 -9.83 -14.14 -6.34
N GLY A 227 -9.48 -13.59 -5.18
CA GLY A 227 -8.22 -13.88 -4.49
C GLY A 227 -6.98 -13.17 -5.03
N THR A 228 -7.09 -12.41 -6.13
CA THR A 228 -5.91 -11.83 -6.81
C THR A 228 -5.70 -10.34 -6.55
N GLY A 229 -6.77 -9.62 -6.27
CA GLY A 229 -6.75 -8.16 -6.21
C GLY A 229 -7.47 -7.61 -5.00
N VAL A 230 -7.49 -6.29 -4.94
CA VAL A 230 -8.37 -5.51 -4.05
C VAL A 230 -9.33 -4.72 -4.92
N TYR A 231 -10.63 -4.94 -4.72
CA TYR A 231 -11.70 -4.24 -5.42
C TYR A 231 -12.52 -3.46 -4.39
N PHE A 232 -12.49 -2.14 -4.51
CA PHE A 232 -12.86 -1.24 -3.44
C PHE A 232 -13.69 -0.08 -3.99
N SER A 233 -14.71 0.33 -3.24
CA SER A 233 -15.39 1.61 -3.46
C SER A 233 -15.61 2.37 -2.17
N GLN A 234 -15.47 3.70 -2.21
CA GLN A 234 -15.81 4.59 -1.10
C GLN A 234 -16.76 5.70 -1.56
N LEU A 235 -17.81 5.95 -0.76
CA LEU A 235 -18.75 7.04 -1.00
C LEU A 235 -18.24 8.33 -0.34
N VAL A 236 -18.10 9.37 -1.15
CA VAL A 236 -17.79 10.74 -0.70
C VAL A 236 -19.01 11.61 -0.96
N VAL A 237 -19.53 12.21 0.11
CA VAL A 237 -20.61 13.20 0.02
C VAL A 237 -20.06 14.51 0.59
N PRO A 238 -19.58 15.43 -0.27
CA PRO A 238 -18.89 16.64 0.16
C PRO A 238 -19.85 17.81 0.43
N ASP A 239 -19.38 18.80 1.18
CA ASP A 239 -20.02 20.12 1.34
C ASP A 239 -19.41 21.18 0.39
N ARG A 240 -18.73 20.73 -0.66
CA ARG A 240 -18.10 21.52 -1.73
C ARG A 240 -18.46 20.95 -3.10
N ASP A 241 -18.21 21.72 -4.15
CA ASP A 241 -18.32 21.23 -5.52
C ASP A 241 -17.28 20.13 -5.80
N LEU A 242 -17.70 19.17 -6.61
CA LEU A 242 -16.83 18.10 -7.09
C LEU A 242 -15.93 18.63 -8.21
N ASP A 243 -14.65 18.31 -8.10
CA ASP A 243 -13.64 18.67 -9.09
C ASP A 243 -12.70 17.47 -9.36
N PRO A 244 -11.88 17.52 -10.43
CA PRO A 244 -10.97 16.44 -10.78
C PRO A 244 -9.91 16.12 -9.71
N LEU A 245 -9.59 17.06 -8.81
CA LEU A 245 -8.53 16.87 -7.80
C LEU A 245 -8.89 15.81 -6.77
N LEU A 246 -10.17 15.43 -6.63
CA LEU A 246 -10.55 14.25 -5.86
C LEU A 246 -9.88 12.98 -6.41
N GLY A 247 -9.81 12.82 -7.74
CA GLY A 247 -9.12 11.70 -8.36
C GLY A 247 -7.60 11.72 -8.13
N PHE A 248 -7.02 12.93 -8.08
CA PHE A 248 -5.60 13.12 -7.78
C PHE A 248 -5.28 12.76 -6.33
N ALA A 249 -6.11 13.21 -5.39
CA ALA A 249 -6.01 12.85 -3.97
C ALA A 249 -6.05 11.32 -3.76
N VAL A 250 -6.94 10.63 -4.48
CA VAL A 250 -7.03 9.16 -4.47
C VAL A 250 -5.77 8.51 -5.03
N ALA A 251 -5.23 9.04 -6.14
CA ALA A 251 -4.01 8.52 -6.75
C ALA A 251 -2.79 8.68 -5.84
N VAL A 252 -2.66 9.84 -5.17
CA VAL A 252 -1.62 10.09 -4.17
C VAL A 252 -1.74 9.12 -3.00
N ALA A 253 -2.94 8.97 -2.43
CA ALA A 253 -3.18 8.04 -1.32
C ALA A 253 -2.78 6.60 -1.69
N LEU A 254 -3.12 6.15 -2.90
CA LEU A 254 -2.74 4.84 -3.40
C LEU A 254 -1.21 4.72 -3.54
N SER A 255 -0.55 5.66 -4.21
CA SER A 255 0.90 5.62 -4.43
C SER A 255 1.70 5.66 -3.12
N GLU A 256 1.33 6.54 -2.18
CA GLU A 256 1.94 6.58 -0.85
C GLU A 256 1.79 5.24 -0.11
N THR A 257 0.60 4.63 -0.18
CA THR A 257 0.33 3.34 0.49
C THR A 257 1.19 2.23 -0.10
N ILE A 258 1.28 2.15 -1.44
CA ILE A 258 2.08 1.13 -2.11
C ILE A 258 3.57 1.34 -1.81
N ALA A 259 4.07 2.57 -1.92
CA ALA A 259 5.45 2.89 -1.59
C ALA A 259 5.79 2.49 -0.15
N ALA A 260 4.92 2.83 0.82
CA ALA A 260 5.13 2.51 2.23
C ALA A 260 5.09 1.00 2.52
N LEU A 261 4.20 0.24 1.89
CA LEU A 261 4.07 -1.20 2.18
C LEU A 261 5.11 -2.07 1.45
N THR A 262 5.70 -1.56 0.37
CA THR A 262 6.55 -2.38 -0.53
C THR A 262 7.97 -1.89 -0.69
N GLY A 263 8.23 -0.61 -0.40
CA GLY A 263 9.49 0.05 -0.75
C GLY A 263 9.67 0.25 -2.27
N MET A 264 8.67 -0.05 -3.10
CA MET A 264 8.71 0.22 -4.54
C MET A 264 8.52 1.72 -4.85
N ASP A 265 8.78 2.08 -6.10
CA ASP A 265 8.56 3.40 -6.67
C ASP A 265 7.31 3.40 -7.57
N PRO A 266 6.09 3.52 -7.00
CA PRO A 266 4.87 3.59 -7.78
C PRO A 266 4.74 4.97 -8.44
N GLY A 267 4.28 4.97 -9.68
CA GLY A 267 4.00 6.17 -10.45
C GLY A 267 2.51 6.38 -10.69
N ILE A 268 2.13 7.62 -10.99
CA ILE A 268 0.80 8.00 -11.44
C ILE A 268 0.89 8.39 -12.92
N LYS A 269 0.25 7.59 -13.77
CA LYS A 269 0.03 7.94 -15.17
C LYS A 269 -1.33 8.62 -15.29
N TRP A 270 -1.31 9.92 -15.59
CA TRP A 270 -2.53 10.72 -15.77
C TRP A 270 -3.48 10.07 -16.80
N PRO A 271 -4.81 10.09 -16.56
CA PRO A 271 -5.48 10.76 -15.44
C PRO A 271 -5.72 9.89 -14.21
N ASN A 272 -5.54 8.56 -14.28
CA ASN A 272 -6.18 7.67 -13.31
C ASN A 272 -5.49 6.30 -13.13
N ASP A 273 -4.27 6.12 -13.62
CA ASP A 273 -3.60 4.82 -13.61
C ASP A 273 -2.42 4.83 -12.63
N GLY A 274 -2.41 3.86 -11.72
CA GLY A 274 -1.23 3.53 -10.92
C GLY A 274 -0.32 2.61 -11.72
N VAL A 275 0.96 2.95 -11.85
CA VAL A 275 1.94 2.18 -12.62
C VAL A 275 3.18 1.84 -11.80
N ILE A 276 3.79 0.68 -12.07
CA ILE A 276 5.12 0.30 -11.58
C ILE A 276 5.93 -0.17 -12.78
N GLY A 277 7.14 0.37 -12.96
CA GLY A 277 7.98 0.06 -14.12
C GLY A 277 7.28 0.35 -15.47
N GLY A 278 6.36 1.33 -15.49
CA GLY A 278 5.58 1.70 -16.68
C GLY A 278 4.38 0.79 -17.00
N ARG A 279 4.12 -0.26 -16.21
CA ARG A 279 2.96 -1.15 -16.36
C ARG A 279 1.90 -0.86 -15.31
N LYS A 280 0.63 -1.01 -15.66
CA LYS A 280 -0.52 -0.67 -14.81
C LYS A 280 -0.77 -1.73 -13.74
N TYR A 281 -0.67 -1.35 -12.47
CA TYR A 281 -1.08 -2.20 -11.35
C TYR A 281 -2.43 -1.80 -10.76
N ALA A 282 -2.90 -0.57 -11.01
CA ALA A 282 -4.16 -0.09 -10.48
C ALA A 282 -4.91 0.84 -11.44
N GLY A 283 -6.23 0.82 -11.35
CA GLY A 283 -7.12 1.74 -12.04
C GLY A 283 -8.03 2.46 -11.05
N ILE A 284 -8.14 3.78 -11.23
CA ILE A 284 -8.99 4.66 -10.43
C ILE A 284 -10.20 5.07 -11.29
N LEU A 285 -11.41 4.96 -10.73
CA LEU A 285 -12.66 5.37 -11.38
C LEU A 285 -13.52 6.17 -10.39
N VAL A 286 -13.54 7.48 -10.53
CA VAL A 286 -14.42 8.37 -9.76
C VAL A 286 -15.68 8.65 -10.58
N GLU A 287 -16.85 8.25 -10.05
CA GLU A 287 -18.16 8.53 -10.67
C GLU A 287 -18.95 9.52 -9.81
N ALA A 288 -19.26 10.68 -10.36
CA ALA A 288 -20.05 11.71 -9.69
C ALA A 288 -21.56 11.56 -9.96
N GLY A 289 -22.38 12.01 -9.02
CA GLY A 289 -23.82 12.19 -9.18
C GLY A 289 -24.36 13.31 -8.30
N THR A 290 -25.61 13.71 -8.51
CA THR A 290 -26.20 14.90 -7.87
C THR A 290 -27.45 14.63 -7.03
N ILE A 291 -27.99 13.41 -7.08
CA ILE A 291 -29.23 13.01 -6.39
C ILE A 291 -28.91 12.03 -5.26
N PRO A 292 -29.45 12.21 -4.03
CA PRO A 292 -30.29 13.32 -3.57
C PRO A 292 -29.54 14.64 -3.33
N ARG A 293 -28.21 14.61 -3.27
CA ARG A 293 -27.30 15.77 -3.24
C ARG A 293 -25.98 15.39 -3.93
N PRO A 294 -25.07 16.32 -4.25
CA PRO A 294 -23.77 16.01 -4.85
C PRO A 294 -23.01 14.91 -4.09
N TYR A 295 -22.52 13.92 -4.82
CA TYR A 295 -21.75 12.80 -4.30
C TYR A 295 -20.77 12.27 -5.35
N ALA A 296 -19.71 11.62 -4.89
CA ALA A 296 -18.78 10.87 -5.71
C ALA A 296 -18.60 9.46 -5.16
N ILE A 297 -18.52 8.48 -6.05
CA ILE A 297 -18.14 7.11 -5.72
C ILE A 297 -16.74 6.90 -6.27
N ILE A 298 -15.77 6.76 -5.37
CA ILE A 298 -14.38 6.43 -5.70
C ILE A 298 -14.31 4.92 -5.86
N GLY A 299 -13.92 4.44 -7.03
CA GLY A 299 -13.64 3.03 -7.30
C GLY A 299 -12.15 2.78 -7.51
N LEU A 300 -11.64 1.72 -6.89
CA LEU A 300 -10.26 1.25 -7.02
C LEU A 300 -10.24 -0.22 -7.38
N GLY A 301 -9.54 -0.55 -8.46
CA GLY A 301 -9.12 -1.90 -8.78
C GLY A 301 -7.61 -1.99 -8.68
N ILE A 302 -7.09 -2.88 -7.82
CA ILE A 302 -5.65 -3.05 -7.57
C ILE A 302 -5.27 -4.50 -7.82
N ASN A 303 -4.30 -4.71 -8.70
CA ASN A 303 -3.72 -6.01 -9.01
C ASN A 303 -2.62 -6.32 -7.98
N VAL A 304 -2.89 -7.24 -7.05
CA VAL A 304 -1.97 -7.53 -5.95
C VAL A 304 -1.13 -8.77 -6.25
N HIS A 305 -1.79 -9.90 -6.43
CA HIS A 305 -1.19 -11.22 -6.53
C HIS A 305 -1.24 -11.83 -7.94
N GLY A 306 -0.35 -12.79 -8.16
CA GLY A 306 -0.28 -13.57 -9.39
C GLY A 306 0.44 -12.84 -10.51
N SER A 307 0.27 -13.34 -11.74
CA SER A 307 0.90 -12.78 -12.93
C SER A 307 -0.13 -12.34 -13.95
N LEU A 308 0.06 -11.14 -14.50
CA LEU A 308 -0.78 -10.58 -15.58
C LEU A 308 -0.04 -10.45 -16.89
N THR A 309 1.28 -10.58 -16.89
CA THR A 309 2.14 -10.30 -18.06
C THR A 309 1.70 -11.05 -19.32
N ASP A 310 1.32 -12.33 -19.20
CA ASP A 310 0.90 -13.15 -20.34
C ASP A 310 -0.52 -12.82 -20.85
N ARG A 311 -1.36 -12.21 -20.02
CA ARG A 311 -2.77 -11.93 -20.34
C ARG A 311 -2.99 -10.49 -20.80
N VAL A 312 -2.33 -9.54 -20.13
CA VAL A 312 -2.42 -8.11 -20.39
C VAL A 312 -1.02 -7.52 -20.26
N PRO A 313 -0.25 -7.44 -21.36
CA PRO A 313 1.16 -7.03 -21.32
C PRO A 313 1.41 -5.62 -20.77
N THR A 314 0.38 -4.75 -20.80
CA THR A 314 0.44 -3.38 -20.26
C THR A 314 0.12 -3.32 -18.77
N ALA A 315 -0.32 -4.42 -18.16
CA ALA A 315 -0.63 -4.52 -16.76
C ALA A 315 0.46 -5.33 -16.01
N THR A 316 0.49 -5.16 -14.70
CA THR A 316 1.33 -5.93 -13.80
C THR A 316 0.61 -6.09 -12.47
N THR A 317 1.11 -6.98 -11.63
CA THR A 317 0.74 -7.07 -10.22
C THR A 317 1.82 -6.45 -9.35
N ILE A 318 1.45 -6.13 -8.11
CA ILE A 318 2.40 -5.71 -7.09
C ILE A 318 3.46 -6.81 -6.87
N ASP A 319 3.05 -8.06 -6.79
CA ASP A 319 3.94 -9.20 -6.54
C ASP A 319 4.96 -9.44 -7.67
N GLU A 320 4.53 -9.28 -8.93
CA GLU A 320 5.41 -9.36 -10.11
C GLU A 320 6.46 -8.25 -10.12
N SER A 321 6.09 -7.07 -9.62
CA SER A 321 6.95 -5.89 -9.65
C SER A 321 7.90 -5.80 -8.44
N SER A 322 7.61 -6.55 -7.39
CA SER A 322 8.39 -6.57 -6.15
C SER A 322 9.64 -7.44 -6.31
N VAL A 323 10.83 -6.86 -6.10
CA VAL A 323 12.10 -7.60 -6.17
C VAL A 323 12.17 -8.62 -5.02
N GLY A 324 12.01 -9.90 -5.36
CA GLY A 324 12.11 -11.05 -4.46
C GLY A 324 10.86 -11.34 -3.62
N HIS A 325 9.68 -11.13 -4.22
CA HIS A 325 8.39 -11.79 -3.94
C HIS A 325 8.00 -11.94 -2.46
N CYS A 326 7.73 -10.84 -1.76
CA CYS A 326 6.85 -10.92 -0.59
C CYS A 326 5.43 -10.48 -1.00
N PRO A 327 4.44 -11.38 -0.97
CA PRO A 327 3.06 -11.00 -1.19
C PRO A 327 2.62 -9.96 -0.17
N ILE A 328 2.00 -8.87 -0.61
CA ILE A 328 1.37 -7.93 0.33
C ILE A 328 0.12 -8.59 0.95
N ASP A 329 -0.05 -8.46 2.26
CA ASP A 329 -1.35 -8.75 2.89
C ASP A 329 -2.41 -7.75 2.39
N ARG A 330 -3.38 -8.24 1.61
CA ARG A 330 -4.48 -7.43 1.06
C ARG A 330 -5.30 -6.70 2.12
N VAL A 331 -5.42 -7.23 3.33
CA VAL A 331 -6.13 -6.54 4.43
C VAL A 331 -5.29 -5.41 5.00
N LEU A 332 -3.98 -5.61 5.18
CA LEU A 332 -3.09 -4.52 5.58
C LEU A 332 -3.08 -3.41 4.52
N LEU A 333 -3.05 -3.79 3.24
CA LEU A 333 -3.19 -2.85 2.12
C LEU A 333 -4.49 -2.06 2.22
N LEU A 334 -5.63 -2.74 2.42
CA LEU A 334 -6.94 -2.10 2.57
C LEU A 334 -6.98 -1.14 3.76
N ASP A 335 -6.55 -1.58 4.94
CA ASP A 335 -6.56 -0.74 6.15
C ASP A 335 -5.73 0.54 5.97
N GLN A 336 -4.49 0.40 5.49
CA GLN A 336 -3.60 1.53 5.27
C GLN A 336 -4.09 2.45 4.15
N LEU A 337 -4.58 1.87 3.05
CA LEU A 337 -5.16 2.63 1.94
C LEU A 337 -6.35 3.45 2.41
N MET A 338 -7.27 2.88 3.18
CA MET A 338 -8.44 3.60 3.70
C MET A 338 -8.05 4.76 4.62
N LYS A 339 -7.04 4.57 5.50
CA LYS A 339 -6.53 5.67 6.34
C LYS A 339 -5.92 6.80 5.51
N ARG A 340 -5.14 6.46 4.48
CA ARG A 340 -4.55 7.43 3.56
C ARG A 340 -5.60 8.13 2.71
N LEU A 341 -6.62 7.41 2.25
CA LEU A 341 -7.75 7.99 1.52
C LEU A 341 -8.50 9.00 2.37
N ASP A 342 -8.86 8.66 3.61
CA ASP A 342 -9.57 9.58 4.49
C ASP A 342 -8.76 10.86 4.75
N HIS A 343 -7.43 10.74 4.92
CA HIS A 343 -6.53 11.89 5.05
C HIS A 343 -6.56 12.80 3.81
N TRP A 344 -6.36 12.24 2.61
CA TRP A 344 -6.30 12.99 1.36
C TRP A 344 -7.67 13.54 0.92
N ILE A 345 -8.75 12.79 1.15
CA ILE A 345 -10.13 13.27 0.95
C ILE A 345 -10.43 14.43 1.88
N LYS A 346 -9.96 14.40 3.14
CA LYS A 346 -10.09 15.53 4.06
C LYS A 346 -9.32 16.75 3.56
N ILE A 347 -8.08 16.60 3.11
CA ILE A 347 -7.31 17.71 2.52
C ILE A 347 -8.04 18.31 1.32
N TRP A 348 -8.58 17.47 0.44
CA TRP A 348 -9.39 17.92 -0.69
C TRP A 348 -10.66 18.65 -0.23
N ALA A 349 -11.41 18.10 0.73
CA ALA A 349 -12.61 18.73 1.28
C ALA A 349 -12.31 20.11 1.89
N ASP A 350 -11.14 20.25 2.53
CA ASP A 350 -10.67 21.49 3.16
C ASP A 350 -9.99 22.48 2.18
N ASN A 351 -10.17 22.31 0.86
CA ASN A 351 -9.60 23.16 -0.22
C ASN A 351 -8.06 23.15 -0.31
N GLY A 352 -7.42 22.03 0.02
CA GLY A 352 -5.97 21.86 -0.05
C GLY A 352 -5.41 21.51 -1.43
N SER A 353 -5.84 22.19 -2.51
CA SER A 353 -5.43 21.89 -3.90
C SER A 353 -3.91 21.88 -4.08
N ASP A 354 -3.19 22.87 -3.54
CA ASP A 354 -1.73 22.95 -3.67
C ASP A 354 -1.03 21.73 -3.07
N LYS A 355 -1.48 21.28 -1.89
CA LYS A 355 -0.91 20.09 -1.22
C LYS A 355 -1.11 18.83 -2.05
N ILE A 356 -2.27 18.68 -2.69
CA ILE A 356 -2.59 17.53 -3.53
C ILE A 356 -1.72 17.55 -4.78
N LEU A 357 -1.62 18.70 -5.45
CA LEU A 357 -0.81 18.84 -6.66
C LEU A 357 0.68 18.65 -6.39
N ASP A 358 1.20 19.19 -5.27
CA ASP A 358 2.59 18.99 -4.85
C ASP A 358 2.90 17.52 -4.57
N ALA A 359 2.04 16.81 -3.85
CA ALA A 359 2.22 15.39 -3.59
C ALA A 359 2.06 14.56 -4.88
N TRP A 360 1.12 14.92 -5.75
CA TRP A 360 0.91 14.24 -7.04
C TRP A 360 2.13 14.36 -7.95
N ARG A 361 2.76 15.53 -8.03
CA ARG A 361 3.97 15.77 -8.83
C ARG A 361 5.12 14.85 -8.44
N HIS A 362 5.20 14.42 -7.18
CA HIS A 362 6.22 13.47 -6.74
C HIS A 362 6.11 12.11 -7.44
N PHE A 363 4.90 11.71 -7.83
CA PHE A 363 4.62 10.43 -8.47
C PHE A 363 4.36 10.55 -9.98
N ASP A 364 4.44 11.74 -10.58
CA ASP A 364 4.17 11.94 -12.01
C ASP A 364 5.21 11.22 -12.88
N VAL A 365 4.75 10.28 -13.71
CA VAL A 365 5.63 9.55 -14.65
C VAL A 365 5.67 10.14 -16.05
N LEU A 366 4.82 11.12 -16.35
CA LEU A 366 4.66 11.69 -17.68
C LEU A 366 5.52 12.93 -17.89
N SER A 367 5.75 13.75 -16.86
CA SER A 367 6.53 14.98 -17.02
C SER A 367 7.89 14.73 -17.70
N GLY A 368 8.18 15.55 -18.71
CA GLY A 368 9.36 15.44 -19.57
C GLY A 368 9.31 14.33 -20.63
N LYS A 369 8.24 13.54 -20.71
CA LYS A 369 8.10 12.48 -21.72
C LYS A 369 7.42 12.99 -22.99
N SER A 370 7.87 12.48 -24.14
CA SER A 370 7.15 12.62 -25.40
C SER A 370 5.92 11.72 -25.38
N ILE A 371 4.75 12.31 -25.61
CA ILE A 371 3.45 11.64 -25.49
C ILE A 371 2.52 11.92 -26.67
N GLN A 372 1.52 11.05 -26.81
CA GLN A 372 0.33 11.24 -27.64
C GLN A 372 -0.92 11.18 -26.77
N ILE A 373 -1.84 12.12 -27.01
CA ILE A 373 -3.18 12.13 -26.44
C ILE A 373 -4.15 11.51 -27.43
N TRP A 374 -4.86 10.49 -26.97
CA TRP A 374 -5.87 9.80 -27.75
C TRP A 374 -7.27 10.17 -27.24
N GLN A 375 -8.18 10.38 -28.18
CA GLN A 375 -9.62 10.43 -27.93
C GLN A 375 -10.31 9.46 -28.88
N GLY A 376 -10.86 8.37 -28.31
CA GLY A 376 -11.31 7.24 -29.11
C GLY A 376 -10.14 6.60 -29.87
N ASP A 377 -10.27 6.51 -31.20
CA ASP A 377 -9.26 5.90 -32.08
C ASP A 377 -8.33 6.91 -32.76
N ALA A 378 -8.40 8.20 -32.40
CA ALA A 378 -7.59 9.25 -33.00
C ALA A 378 -6.60 9.86 -32.02
N VAL A 379 -5.38 10.11 -32.49
CA VAL A 379 -4.42 11.00 -31.82
C VAL A 379 -4.88 12.42 -32.07
N VAL A 380 -5.24 13.14 -30.99
CA VAL A 380 -5.71 14.52 -31.06
C VAL A 380 -4.62 15.54 -30.73
N LEU A 381 -3.57 15.11 -30.02
CA LEU A 381 -2.45 15.96 -29.64
C LEU A 381 -1.18 15.13 -29.48
N GLN A 382 -0.03 15.70 -29.85
CA GLN A 382 1.28 15.11 -29.63
C GLN A 382 2.25 16.19 -29.15
N GLY A 383 3.09 15.88 -28.17
CA GLY A 383 4.02 16.83 -27.60
C GLY A 383 4.82 16.25 -26.45
N ILE A 384 5.37 17.14 -25.61
CA ILE A 384 6.05 16.80 -24.36
C ILE A 384 5.10 17.10 -23.21
N ALA A 385 4.86 16.14 -22.31
CA ALA A 385 4.08 16.43 -21.11
C ALA A 385 4.92 17.28 -20.13
N VAL A 386 4.33 18.34 -19.59
CA VAL A 386 5.02 19.28 -18.69
C VAL A 386 4.56 19.15 -17.23
N GLY A 387 3.43 18.45 -17.02
CA GLY A 387 2.79 18.27 -15.71
C GLY A 387 1.31 18.63 -15.80
N VAL A 388 0.73 19.08 -14.70
CA VAL A 388 -0.68 19.48 -14.64
C VAL A 388 -0.86 20.92 -14.16
N ASP A 389 -1.94 21.56 -14.60
CA ASP A 389 -2.37 22.87 -14.09
C ASP A 389 -3.16 22.76 -12.77
N GLU A 390 -3.61 23.90 -12.23
CA GLU A 390 -4.37 23.98 -10.98
C GLU A 390 -5.74 23.26 -11.04
N ALA A 391 -6.28 23.06 -12.24
CA ALA A 391 -7.53 22.34 -12.48
C ALA A 391 -7.32 20.82 -12.71
N GLY A 392 -6.06 20.36 -12.74
CA GLY A 392 -5.71 18.96 -13.01
C GLY A 392 -5.70 18.59 -14.50
N HIS A 393 -5.71 19.58 -15.41
CA HIS A 393 -5.51 19.32 -16.83
C HIS A 393 -4.05 19.01 -17.10
N LEU A 394 -3.79 18.01 -17.95
CA LEU A 394 -2.44 17.69 -18.40
C LEU A 394 -1.95 18.78 -19.37
N LEU A 395 -0.81 19.39 -19.07
CA LEU A 395 -0.16 20.39 -19.92
C LEU A 395 0.77 19.71 -20.91
N VAL A 396 0.54 19.95 -22.19
CA VAL A 396 1.34 19.39 -23.28
C VAL A 396 1.98 20.50 -24.09
N GLU A 397 3.31 20.52 -24.13
CA GLU A 397 4.09 21.39 -25.02
C GLU A 397 4.14 20.79 -26.42
N THR A 398 3.54 21.48 -27.38
CA THR A 398 3.48 21.08 -28.79
C THR A 398 4.79 21.41 -29.53
N PRO A 399 5.02 20.86 -30.73
CA PRO A 399 6.24 21.14 -31.51
C PRO A 399 6.48 22.62 -31.85
N ASP A 400 5.44 23.45 -31.83
CA ASP A 400 5.49 24.90 -31.99
C ASP A 400 5.63 25.66 -30.66
N ALA A 401 6.04 24.97 -29.58
CA ALA A 401 6.29 25.51 -28.25
C ALA A 401 5.06 26.15 -27.57
N GLN A 402 3.84 25.70 -27.92
CA GLN A 402 2.62 26.11 -27.22
C GLN A 402 2.27 25.12 -26.10
N LEU A 403 1.87 25.64 -24.94
CA LEU A 403 1.34 24.84 -23.84
C LEU A 403 -0.18 24.68 -24.00
N THR A 404 -0.62 23.46 -24.30
CA THR A 404 -2.04 23.12 -24.48
C THR A 404 -2.54 22.31 -23.28
N PRO A 405 -3.56 22.78 -22.54
CA PRO A 405 -4.19 22.02 -21.46
C PRO A 405 -5.15 20.94 -22.01
N VAL A 406 -5.10 19.76 -21.43
CA VAL A 406 -5.93 18.59 -21.81
C VAL A 406 -6.73 18.11 -20.61
N ALA A 407 -8.06 18.24 -20.69
CA ALA A 407 -8.95 17.86 -19.59
C ALA A 407 -9.29 16.37 -19.51
N ALA A 408 -9.29 15.69 -20.65
CA ALA A 408 -9.59 14.26 -20.73
C ALA A 408 -8.94 13.63 -21.97
N GLY A 409 -8.55 12.37 -21.84
CA GLY A 409 -8.01 11.55 -22.92
C GLY A 409 -7.28 10.34 -22.37
N GLU A 410 -6.69 9.57 -23.26
CA GLU A 410 -5.72 8.53 -22.92
C GLU A 410 -4.32 8.95 -23.35
N VAL A 411 -3.31 8.59 -22.56
CA VAL A 411 -1.92 8.97 -22.83
C VAL A 411 -1.13 7.75 -23.29
N SER A 412 -0.46 7.89 -24.42
CA SER A 412 0.59 6.99 -24.88
C SER A 412 1.95 7.66 -24.73
N VAL A 413 2.96 6.91 -24.26
CA VAL A 413 4.33 7.41 -24.03
C VAL A 413 5.27 6.86 -25.07
N ARG A 414 6.15 7.71 -25.62
CA ARG A 414 7.18 7.28 -26.56
C ARG A 414 8.28 6.50 -25.84
N LEU A 415 8.54 5.28 -26.32
CA LEU A 415 9.55 4.36 -25.82
C LEU A 415 10.92 4.65 -26.44
N ALA A 416 11.98 4.10 -25.83
CA ALA A 416 13.36 4.26 -26.31
C ALA A 416 13.59 3.72 -27.73
N ASN A 417 12.81 2.72 -28.15
CA ASN A 417 12.83 2.18 -29.52
C ASN A 417 12.13 3.08 -30.56
N GLY A 418 11.67 4.28 -30.15
CA GLY A 418 11.02 5.27 -30.99
C GLY A 418 9.52 5.06 -31.20
N GLN A 419 8.97 3.90 -30.80
CA GLN A 419 7.54 3.60 -30.89
C GLN A 419 6.77 4.14 -29.69
N TYR A 420 5.47 4.32 -29.86
CA TYR A 420 4.57 4.73 -28.79
C TYR A 420 3.99 3.50 -28.08
N ALA A 421 4.04 3.50 -26.75
CA ALA A 421 3.47 2.44 -25.94
C ALA A 421 1.96 2.33 -26.19
N PRO A 422 1.38 1.13 -26.30
CA PRO A 422 -0.05 0.99 -26.49
C PRO A 422 -0.81 1.67 -25.34
N VAL A 423 -1.89 2.38 -25.68
CA VAL A 423 -2.85 2.84 -24.67
C VAL A 423 -3.54 1.61 -24.06
N SER A 424 -3.80 1.65 -22.75
CA SER A 424 -4.44 0.56 -22.02
C SER A 424 -5.92 0.50 -22.38
N ARG A 425 -6.24 -0.14 -23.52
CA ARG A 425 -7.59 -0.33 -24.05
C ARG A 425 -8.40 -1.37 -23.29
#